data_AF-A0A2V9XAK9-F1
#
_entry.id   AF-A0A2V9XAK9-F1
#
_cell.length_a   1.000
_cell.length_b   1.000
_cell.length_c   1.000
_cell.angle_alpha   90.00
_cell.angle_beta   90.00
_cell.angle_gamma   90.00
#
_symmetry.space_group_name_H-M   'P 1'
#
loop_
_entity.id
_entity.type
_entity.pdbx_description
1 polymer ?
#
loop_
_entity_poly.entity_id
_entity_poly.type
_entity_poly.pdbx_seq_one_letter_code
_entity_poly.pdbx_strand_id
1 'polypeptide(L)'
;MRRKEDRPERRFRKGMYILPSLFTTANIAAGYYAILQIIHATAAEPWHLDNAAKAIGFAVLFDGLDGRIARMTKTSSDFGRELDSLADVITFGVAPALLGWMWGFRLLPQLTNPALHTKLLQLGAI
;
A
#
# COMPACT_ATOMS: atom_id res chain seq x y z
N MET A 1 49.13 -16.13 35.96
CA MET A 1 48.49 -16.54 34.69
C MET A 1 47.19 -17.27 34.98
N ARG A 2 46.02 -16.69 34.69
CA ARG A 2 44.75 -17.44 34.52
C ARG A 2 43.81 -16.64 33.62
N ARG A 3 43.28 -17.34 32.61
CA ARG A 3 42.61 -16.88 31.39
C ARG A 3 41.49 -15.85 31.64
N LYS A 4 41.45 -14.81 30.80
CA LYS A 4 40.24 -14.05 30.50
C LYS A 4 39.18 -15.03 29.97
N GLU A 5 38.01 -15.02 30.58
CA GLU A 5 36.82 -15.69 30.08
C GLU A 5 36.23 -14.83 28.96
N ASP A 6 36.61 -15.15 27.73
CA ASP A 6 35.99 -14.58 26.54
C ASP A 6 34.56 -15.13 26.43
N ARG A 7 33.58 -14.31 26.83
CA ARG A 7 32.17 -14.62 26.58
C ARG A 7 31.96 -14.63 25.06
N PRO A 8 31.29 -15.64 24.47
CA PRO A 8 31.01 -15.63 23.05
C PRO A 8 30.09 -14.44 22.75
N GLU A 9 30.61 -13.45 22.04
CA GLU A 9 29.81 -12.37 21.49
C GLU A 9 28.68 -12.98 20.66
N ARG A 10 27.44 -12.82 21.14
CA ARG A 10 26.25 -13.19 20.37
C ARG A 10 26.23 -12.27 19.15
N ARG A 11 26.79 -12.78 18.05
CA ARG A 11 26.82 -12.16 16.73
C ARG A 11 25.37 -11.95 16.30
N PHE A 12 24.82 -10.78 16.62
CA PHE A 12 23.48 -10.38 16.24
C PHE A 12 23.36 -10.53 14.72
N ARG A 13 22.47 -11.45 14.33
CA ARG A 13 22.14 -11.77 12.95
C ARG A 13 21.57 -10.51 12.30
N LYS A 14 22.42 -9.76 11.59
CA LYS A 14 22.06 -8.54 10.84
C LYS A 14 20.89 -8.73 9.85
N GLY A 15 20.54 -9.97 9.50
CA GLY A 15 19.36 -10.28 8.68
C GLY A 15 17.99 -10.11 9.38
N MET A 16 17.93 -10.03 10.72
CA MET A 16 16.65 -9.94 11.45
C MET A 16 16.02 -8.53 11.42
N TYR A 17 16.79 -7.50 11.06
CA TYR A 17 16.31 -6.12 10.93
C TYR A 17 15.75 -5.78 9.54
N ILE A 18 15.91 -6.67 8.56
CA ILE A 18 15.54 -6.38 7.16
C ILE A 18 14.11 -6.85 6.86
N LEU A 19 13.62 -7.85 7.58
CA LEU A 19 12.29 -8.43 7.36
C LEU A 19 11.14 -7.42 7.50
N PRO A 20 11.01 -6.68 8.61
CA PRO A 20 9.92 -5.70 8.77
C PRO A 20 9.98 -4.63 7.68
N SER A 21 11.18 -4.12 7.41
CA SER A 21 11.44 -3.11 6.39
C SER A 21 11.04 -3.56 5.00
N LEU A 22 11.25 -4.84 4.66
CA LEU A 22 10.94 -5.39 3.34
C LEU A 22 9.42 -5.45 3.11
N PHE A 23 8.67 -5.84 4.15
CA PHE A 23 7.22 -5.98 4.06
C PHE A 23 6.51 -4.64 4.04
N THR A 24 6.90 -3.71 4.92
CA THR A 24 6.43 -2.32 4.84
C THR A 24 6.75 -1.71 3.47
N THR A 25 7.94 -1.98 2.91
CA THR A 25 8.31 -1.51 1.56
C THR A 25 7.42 -2.15 0.48
N ALA A 26 7.08 -3.43 0.61
CA ALA A 26 6.18 -4.12 -0.31
C ALA A 26 4.76 -3.57 -0.26
N ASN A 27 4.25 -3.27 0.93
CA ASN A 27 2.94 -2.64 1.13
C ASN A 27 2.91 -1.24 0.50
N ILE A 28 3.92 -0.40 0.77
CA ILE A 28 4.07 0.92 0.11
C ILE A 28 4.16 0.79 -1.41
N ALA A 29 4.95 -0.16 -1.92
CA ALA A 29 5.09 -0.36 -3.36
C ALA A 29 3.77 -0.78 -4.02
N ALA A 30 2.99 -1.63 -3.36
CA ALA A 30 1.68 -2.06 -3.86
C ALA A 30 0.66 -0.90 -3.83
N GLY A 31 0.62 -0.11 -2.75
CA GLY A 31 -0.19 1.09 -2.67
C GLY A 31 0.18 2.14 -3.73
N TYR A 32 1.48 2.38 -3.94
CA TYR A 32 1.98 3.27 -5.00
C TYR A 32 1.60 2.78 -6.40
N TYR A 33 1.79 1.49 -6.68
CA TYR A 33 1.39 0.89 -7.96
C TYR A 33 -0.11 1.02 -8.21
N ALA A 34 -0.95 0.76 -7.21
CA ALA A 34 -2.39 0.94 -7.31
C ALA A 34 -2.76 2.39 -7.68
N ILE A 35 -2.16 3.37 -7.01
CA ILE A 35 -2.38 4.80 -7.30
C ILE A 35 -1.95 5.15 -8.73
N LEU A 36 -0.81 4.65 -9.21
CA LEU A 36 -0.38 4.87 -10.59
C LEU A 36 -1.37 4.30 -11.61
N GLN A 37 -1.88 3.09 -11.37
CA GLN A 37 -2.90 2.49 -12.23
C GLN A 37 -4.20 3.33 -12.22
N ILE A 38 -4.62 3.82 -11.07
CA ILE A 38 -5.79 4.71 -10.93
C ILE A 38 -5.60 6.00 -11.75
N ILE A 39 -4.42 6.61 -11.69
CA ILE A 39 -4.12 7.87 -12.41
C ILE A 39 -4.12 7.66 -13.93
N HIS A 40 -3.58 6.54 -14.41
CA HIS A 40 -3.57 6.20 -15.84
C HIS A 40 -4.89 5.65 -16.37
N ALA A 41 -5.86 5.33 -15.50
CA ALA A 41 -7.14 4.82 -15.92
C ALA A 41 -7.91 5.85 -16.76
N THR A 42 -8.33 5.41 -17.96
CA THR A 42 -9.17 6.20 -18.87
C THR A 42 -10.43 5.41 -19.23
N ALA A 43 -11.43 6.08 -19.81
CA ALA A 43 -12.67 5.42 -20.21
C ALA A 43 -12.45 4.37 -21.31
N ALA A 44 -11.40 4.53 -22.13
CA ALA A 44 -11.00 3.55 -23.13
C ALA A 44 -10.28 2.34 -22.52
N GLU A 45 -9.66 2.52 -21.34
CA GLU A 45 -8.78 1.54 -20.72
C GLU A 45 -9.20 1.23 -19.26
N PRO A 46 -10.41 0.66 -19.04
CA PRO A 46 -10.93 0.42 -17.69
C PRO A 46 -10.15 -0.66 -16.92
N TRP A 47 -9.38 -1.51 -17.61
CA TRP A 47 -8.56 -2.57 -17.00
C TRP A 47 -7.52 -2.05 -16.01
N HIS A 48 -7.14 -0.77 -16.11
CA HIS A 48 -6.26 -0.13 -15.14
C HIS A 48 -6.89 -0.09 -13.74
N LEU A 49 -8.20 0.15 -13.64
CA LEU A 49 -8.89 0.09 -12.35
C LEU A 49 -8.95 -1.34 -11.80
N ASP A 50 -9.15 -2.34 -12.65
CA ASP A 50 -9.13 -3.75 -12.24
C ASP A 50 -7.75 -4.16 -11.70
N ASN A 51 -6.68 -3.69 -12.34
CA ASN A 51 -5.31 -3.91 -11.88
C ASN A 51 -5.02 -3.18 -10.57
N ALA A 52 -5.53 -1.95 -10.40
CA ALA A 52 -5.44 -1.24 -9.12
C ALA A 52 -6.18 -1.99 -7.99
N ALA A 53 -7.39 -2.47 -8.26
CA ALA A 53 -8.18 -3.25 -7.30
C ALA A 53 -7.46 -4.53 -6.89
N LYS A 54 -6.89 -5.26 -7.86
CA LYS A 54 -6.07 -6.46 -7.59
C LYS A 54 -4.85 -6.12 -6.76
N ALA A 55 -4.13 -5.04 -7.10
CA ALA A 55 -2.94 -4.62 -6.37
C ALA A 55 -3.24 -4.28 -4.91
N ILE A 56 -4.33 -3.54 -4.65
CA ILE A 56 -4.82 -3.27 -3.28
C ILE A 56 -5.17 -4.59 -2.58
N GLY A 57 -5.92 -5.47 -3.24
CA GLY A 57 -6.29 -6.77 -2.69
C GLY A 57 -5.08 -7.66 -2.33
N PHE A 58 -4.04 -7.67 -3.17
CA PHE A 58 -2.79 -8.36 -2.87
C PHE A 58 -2.03 -7.71 -1.72
N ALA A 59 -1.99 -6.38 -1.66
CA ALA A 59 -1.35 -5.65 -0.57
C ALA A 59 -2.01 -5.97 0.77
N VAL A 60 -3.36 -6.00 0.81
CA VAL A 60 -4.15 -6.40 1.99
C VAL A 60 -3.79 -7.80 2.48
N LEU A 61 -3.65 -8.73 1.54
CA LEU A 61 -3.34 -10.14 1.83
C LEU A 61 -1.92 -10.31 2.37
N PHE A 62 -0.95 -9.61 1.77
CA PHE A 62 0.45 -9.63 2.21
C PHE A 62 0.63 -8.97 3.57
N ASP A 63 0.06 -7.80 3.77
CA ASP A 63 0.18 -7.03 5.01
C ASP A 63 -0.34 -7.82 6.24
N GLY A 64 -1.47 -8.53 6.07
CA GLY A 64 -2.02 -9.41 7.11
C GLY A 64 -1.15 -10.64 7.42
N LEU A 65 -0.43 -11.17 6.44
CA LEU A 65 0.51 -12.29 6.61
C LEU A 65 1.82 -11.81 7.28
N ASP A 66 2.32 -10.67 6.87
CA ASP A 66 3.61 -10.14 7.27
C ASP A 66 3.57 -9.51 8.67
N GLY A 67 2.46 -8.86 9.03
CA GLY A 67 2.21 -8.42 10.40
C GLY A 67 2.19 -9.58 11.41
N ARG A 68 1.81 -10.80 10.97
CA ARG A 68 1.90 -12.01 11.81
C ARG A 68 3.34 -12.51 11.94
N ILE A 69 4.10 -12.51 10.84
CA ILE A 69 5.50 -12.95 10.82
C ILE A 69 6.40 -11.98 11.60
N ALA A 70 6.19 -10.67 11.45
CA ALA A 70 6.92 -9.61 12.14
C ALA A 70 6.70 -9.63 13.68
N ARG A 71 5.48 -9.94 14.13
CA ARG A 71 5.19 -10.12 15.57
C ARG A 71 5.93 -11.31 16.19
N MET A 72 6.24 -12.33 15.40
CA MET A 72 6.99 -13.50 15.87
C MET A 72 8.51 -13.26 15.95
N THR A 73 9.06 -12.32 15.17
CA THR A 73 10.50 -12.04 15.12
C THR A 73 11.01 -11.00 16.11
N LYS A 74 10.15 -10.24 16.81
CA LYS A 74 10.52 -9.28 17.89
C LYS A 74 11.65 -8.30 17.54
N THR A 75 11.84 -7.98 16.26
CA THR A 75 12.92 -7.09 15.76
C THR A 75 12.40 -5.91 14.94
N SER A 76 11.23 -5.39 15.28
CA SER A 76 10.69 -4.14 14.72
C SER A 76 11.28 -2.93 15.45
N SER A 77 11.92 -2.03 14.71
CA SER A 77 12.32 -0.69 15.19
C SER A 77 11.10 0.22 15.32
N ASP A 78 11.10 1.17 16.26
CA ASP A 78 10.02 2.16 16.44
C ASP A 78 9.74 2.94 15.14
N PHE A 79 10.79 3.32 14.40
CA PHE A 79 10.65 3.96 13.09
C PHE A 79 9.96 3.07 12.06
N GLY A 80 10.29 1.78 12.05
CA GLY A 80 9.67 0.81 11.14
C GLY A 80 8.18 0.64 11.45
N ARG A 81 7.80 0.70 12.73
CA ARG A 81 6.41 0.63 13.15
C ARG A 81 5.58 1.83 12.70
N GLU A 82 6.14 3.04 12.78
CA GLU A 82 5.46 4.23 12.27
C GLU A 82 5.37 4.23 10.74
N LEU A 83 6.40 3.74 10.05
CA LEU A 83 6.37 3.60 8.59
C LEU A 83 5.33 2.57 8.13
N ASP A 84 5.17 1.47 8.86
CA ASP A 84 4.14 0.45 8.64
C ASP A 84 2.73 1.04 8.75
N SER A 85 2.49 1.80 9.82
CA SER A 85 1.23 2.53 10.02
C SER A 85 0.93 3.52 8.87
N LEU A 86 1.94 4.24 8.37
CA LEU A 86 1.77 5.12 7.21
C LEU A 86 1.48 4.32 5.93
N ALA A 87 2.15 3.19 5.73
CA ALA A 87 1.90 2.30 4.60
C ALA A 87 0.45 1.78 4.60
N ASP A 88 -0.03 1.35 5.77
CA ASP A 88 -1.39 0.88 5.97
C ASP A 88 -2.43 1.95 5.63
N VAL A 89 -2.21 3.19 6.08
CA VAL A 89 -3.11 4.31 5.76
C VAL A 89 -3.17 4.55 4.25
N ILE A 90 -2.05 4.46 3.54
CA ILE A 90 -2.00 4.66 2.08
C ILE A 90 -2.72 3.51 1.38
N THR A 91 -2.42 2.26 1.73
CA THR A 91 -2.93 1.08 1.05
C THR A 91 -4.40 0.79 1.36
N PHE A 92 -4.84 0.98 2.61
CA PHE A 92 -6.22 0.68 3.03
C PHE A 92 -7.13 1.91 3.05
N GLY A 93 -6.58 3.11 3.20
CA GLY A 93 -7.37 4.34 3.23
C GLY A 93 -7.38 5.04 1.89
N VAL A 94 -6.20 5.49 1.46
CA VAL A 94 -6.07 6.40 0.30
C VAL A 94 -6.34 5.69 -1.02
N ALA A 95 -5.69 4.55 -1.28
CA ALA A 95 -5.81 3.86 -2.55
C ALA A 95 -7.26 3.38 -2.85
N PRO A 96 -8.02 2.80 -1.90
CA PRO A 96 -9.41 2.40 -2.15
C PRO A 96 -10.35 3.59 -2.32
N ALA A 97 -10.13 4.68 -1.57
CA ALA A 97 -10.92 5.90 -1.72
C ALA A 97 -10.72 6.54 -3.10
N LEU A 98 -9.47 6.62 -3.57
CA LEU A 98 -9.14 7.11 -4.91
C LEU A 98 -9.72 6.20 -6.00
N LEU A 99 -9.65 4.87 -5.82
CA LEU A 99 -10.23 3.91 -6.77
C LEU A 99 -11.74 4.10 -6.90
N GLY A 100 -12.46 4.22 -5.77
CA GLY A 100 -13.90 4.44 -5.76
C GLY A 100 -14.30 5.77 -6.40
N TRP A 101 -13.57 6.86 -6.10
CA TRP A 101 -13.81 8.16 -6.73
C TRP A 101 -13.56 8.12 -8.25
N MET A 102 -12.44 7.53 -8.68
CA MET A 102 -12.07 7.41 -10.09
C MET A 102 -13.13 6.62 -10.86
N TRP A 103 -13.55 5.47 -10.31
CA TRP A 103 -14.57 4.62 -10.92
C TRP A 103 -15.93 5.31 -10.97
N GLY A 104 -16.44 5.80 -9.84
CA GLY A 104 -17.81 6.29 -9.70
C GLY A 104 -18.05 7.70 -10.27
N PHE A 105 -17.10 8.63 -10.12
CA PHE A 105 -17.30 10.02 -10.50
C PHE A 105 -16.60 10.40 -11.80
N ARG A 106 -15.43 9.84 -12.10
CA ARG A 106 -14.64 10.26 -13.27
C ARG A 106 -14.84 9.37 -14.50
N LEU A 107 -15.05 8.08 -14.30
CA LEU A 107 -15.17 7.09 -15.39
C LEU A 107 -16.61 6.68 -15.67
N LEU A 108 -17.42 6.39 -14.66
CA LEU A 108 -18.82 5.97 -14.84
C LEU A 108 -19.66 6.95 -15.70
N PRO A 109 -19.59 8.27 -15.47
CA PRO A 109 -20.38 9.23 -16.26
C PRO A 109 -19.92 9.34 -17.71
N GLN A 110 -18.63 9.10 -17.99
CA GLN A 110 -18.10 9.11 -19.35
C GLN A 110 -18.54 7.90 -20.17
N LEU A 111 -18.76 6.75 -19.53
CA LEU A 111 -19.21 5.52 -20.19
C LEU A 111 -20.72 5.50 -20.45
N THR A 112 -21.52 6.22 -19.66
CA THR A 112 -22.99 6.17 -19.73
C THR A 112 -23.64 7.37 -20.43
N ASN A 113 -23.17 8.60 -20.21
CA ASN A 113 -23.66 9.77 -20.96
C ASN A 113 -22.71 10.99 -20.80
N PRO A 114 -21.91 11.36 -21.82
CA PRO A 114 -20.97 12.47 -21.73
C PRO A 114 -21.66 13.81 -21.37
N ALA A 115 -22.93 13.99 -21.73
CA ALA A 115 -23.70 15.20 -21.40
C ALA A 115 -24.13 15.26 -19.92
N LEU A 116 -24.32 14.11 -19.25
CA LEU A 116 -24.58 14.07 -17.81
C LEU A 116 -23.35 14.49 -17.01
N HIS A 117 -22.15 14.12 -17.47
CA HIS A 117 -20.90 14.54 -16.83
C HIS A 117 -20.75 16.07 -16.84
N THR A 118 -21.02 16.72 -17.98
CA THR A 118 -20.95 18.19 -18.09
C THR A 118 -21.99 18.86 -17.20
N LYS A 119 -23.21 18.31 -17.12
CA LYS A 119 -24.27 18.85 -16.26
C LYS A 119 -23.98 18.68 -14.77
N LEU A 120 -23.37 17.56 -14.35
CA LEU A 120 -22.98 17.34 -12.96
C LEU A 120 -21.84 18.27 -12.53
N LEU A 121 -20.86 18.51 -13.40
CA LEU A 121 -19.82 19.50 -13.15
C LEU A 121 -20.40 20.92 -13.05
N GLN A 122 -21.37 21.27 -13.89
CA GLN A 122 -22.05 22.57 -13.80
C GLN A 122 -22.95 22.71 -12.57
N LEU A 123 -23.55 21.62 -12.08
CA LEU A 123 -24.36 21.61 -10.86
C LEU A 123 -23.50 21.69 -9.58
N GLY A 124 -22.24 21.26 -9.63
CA GLY A 124 -21.27 21.34 -8.53
C GLY A 124 -20.30 22.53 -8.61
N ALA A 125 -20.35 23.32 -9.69
CA ALA A 125 -19.49 24.49 -9.89
C ALA A 125 -20.10 25.76 -9.29
N ILE A 126 -19.61 26.10 -8.10
CA ILE A 126 -19.09 27.45 -7.84
C ILE A 126 -17.62 27.43 -8.27
#